data_AF-A0A0Q6Z8B6-F1
#
_entry.id   AF-A0A0Q6Z8B6-F1
#
_cell.length_a   1.000
_cell.length_b   1.000
_cell.length_c   1.000
_cell.angle_alpha   90.00
_cell.angle_beta   90.00
_cell.angle_gamma   90.00
#
_symmetry.space_group_name_H-M   'P 1'
#
loop_
_entity.id
_entity.type
_entity.pdbx_description
1 polymer ?
#
loop_
_entity_poly.entity_id
_entity_poly.type
_entity_poly.pdbx_seq_one_letter_code
_entity_poly.pdbx_strand_id
1 'polypeptide(L)' 'MPVVMIDGVEYVPKAEIHPLDDERLTQAIAQLVSIQYFDQSSKAIAHAWEVLRTLAPEVAELVASDPSAAYRRFHPTS' A
#
# COMPACT_ATOMS: atom_id res chain seq x y z
N MET A 1 -27.13 -15.08 3.94
CA MET A 1 -25.88 -15.87 3.90
C MET A 1 -26.06 -17.02 4.89
N PRO A 2 -25.74 -18.27 4.53
CA PRO A 2 -25.90 -19.39 5.47
C PRO A 2 -24.93 -19.22 6.65
N VAL A 3 -25.46 -19.30 7.88
CA VAL A 3 -24.69 -19.23 9.13
C VAL A 3 -24.31 -20.66 9.49
N VAL A 4 -23.00 -20.93 9.58
CA VAL A 4 -22.49 -22.25 9.98
C VAL A 4 -22.20 -22.20 11.48
N MET A 5 -22.82 -23.10 12.23
CA MET A 5 -22.61 -23.26 13.67
C MET A 5 -21.73 -24.49 13.89
N ILE A 6 -20.66 -24.37 14.68
CA ILE A 6 -19.84 -25.50 15.12
C ILE A 6 -19.87 -25.49 16.66
N ASP A 7 -20.33 -26.58 17.27
CA ASP A 7 -20.44 -26.74 18.74
C ASP A 7 -21.15 -25.59 19.48
N GLY A 8 -22.16 -24.98 18.85
CA GLY A 8 -22.95 -23.89 19.42
C GLY A 8 -22.32 -22.50 19.32
N VAL A 9 -21.19 -22.37 18.60
CA VAL A 9 -20.54 -21.08 18.30
C VAL A 9 -20.73 -20.76 16.81
N GLU A 10 -21.06 -19.50 16.50
CA GLU A 10 -21.08 -19.00 15.12
C GLU A 10 -19.68 -19.07 14.53
N TYR A 11 -19.51 -19.85 13.47
CA TYR A 11 -18.24 -19.98 12.77
C TYR A 11 -17.97 -18.71 11.96
N VAL A 12 -17.01 -17.91 12.42
CA VAL A 12 -16.42 -16.83 11.64
C VAL A 12 -15.18 -17.39 10.95
N PRO A 13 -15.11 -17.43 9.60
CA PRO A 13 -13.90 -17.86 8.91
C PRO A 13 -12.73 -16.99 9.37
N LYS A 14 -11.75 -17.58 10.05
CA LYS A 14 -10.48 -16.91 10.27
C LYS A 14 -9.79 -16.81 8.92
N ALA A 15 -9.73 -15.61 8.36
CA ALA A 15 -8.89 -15.34 7.22
C ALA A 15 -7.44 -15.65 7.63
N GLU A 16 -6.79 -16.57 6.91
CA GLU A 16 -5.35 -16.77 7.06
C GLU A 16 -4.65 -15.52 6.53
N ILE A 17 -3.98 -14.80 7.43
CA ILE A 17 -3.16 -13.64 7.04
C ILE A 17 -1.81 -14.21 6.62
N HIS A 18 -1.58 -14.26 5.32
CA HIS A 18 -0.28 -14.64 4.78
C HIS A 18 0.78 -13.58 5.15
N PRO A 19 2.03 -14.00 5.42
CA PRO A 19 3.12 -13.06 5.61
C PRO A 19 3.30 -12.19 4.36
N LEU A 20 3.74 -10.96 4.56
CA LEU A 20 4.11 -10.07 3.46
C LEU A 20 5.43 -10.55 2.85
N ASP A 21 5.45 -10.67 1.52
CA ASP A 21 6.66 -10.89 0.75
C ASP A 21 7.16 -9.56 0.15
N ASP A 22 8.43 -9.55 -0.25
CA ASP A 22 9.09 -8.35 -0.78
C ASP A 22 8.43 -7.86 -2.09
N GLU A 23 7.83 -8.75 -2.87
CA GLU A 23 7.15 -8.41 -4.13
C GLU A 23 5.86 -7.62 -3.87
N ARG A 24 5.00 -8.11 -2.96
CA ARG A 24 3.77 -7.42 -2.55
C ARG A 24 4.08 -6.09 -1.89
N LEU A 25 5.13 -6.03 -1.08
CA LEU A 25 5.56 -4.77 -0.47
C LEU A 25 6.03 -3.77 -1.53
N THR A 26 6.81 -4.23 -2.52
CA THR A 26 7.26 -3.39 -3.64
C THR A 26 6.08 -2.86 -4.45
N GLN A 27 5.09 -3.70 -4.74
CA GLN A 27 3.87 -3.29 -5.43
C GLN A 27 3.04 -2.28 -4.62
N ALA A 28 2.93 -2.47 -3.30
CA ALA A 28 2.25 -1.53 -2.42
C ALA A 28 2.96 -0.16 -2.43
N ILE A 29 4.29 -0.13 -2.34
CA ILE A 29 5.08 1.11 -2.46
C ILE A 29 4.83 1.77 -3.82
N ALA A 30 4.81 1.00 -4.91
CA ALA A 30 4.54 1.53 -6.25
C ALA A 30 3.17 2.22 -6.34
N GLN A 31 2.13 1.69 -5.68
CA GLN A 31 0.81 2.33 -5.62
C GLN A 31 0.81 3.60 -4.78
N LEU A 32 1.50 3.59 -3.64
CA LEU A 32 1.64 4.79 -2.80
C LEU A 32 2.37 5.91 -3.55
N VAL A 33 3.40 5.59 -4.32
CA VAL A 33 4.08 6.53 -5.23
C VAL A 33 3.12 7.05 -6.31
N SER A 34 2.24 6.21 -6.86
CA SER A 34 1.22 6.68 -7.82
C SER A 34 0.25 7.69 -7.20
N ILE A 35 -0.16 7.49 -5.94
CA ILE A 35 -1.01 8.46 -5.21
C ILE A 35 -0.28 9.80 -5.09
N GLN A 36 1.01 9.78 -4.78
CA GLN A 36 1.82 10.99 -4.66
C GLN A 36 1.97 11.74 -6.00
N TYR A 37 2.00 11.00 -7.11
CA TYR A 37 2.21 11.58 -8.43
C TYR A 37 0.91 12.07 -9.09
N PHE A 38 -0.19 11.34 -8.97
CA PHE A 38 -1.42 11.59 -9.73
C PHE A 38 -2.59 12.16 -8.92
N ASP A 39 -2.64 11.95 -7.60
CA ASP A 39 -3.81 12.34 -6.81
C ASP A 39 -3.86 13.87 -6.62
N GLN A 40 -5.07 14.42 -6.54
CA GLN A 40 -5.32 15.85 -6.27
C GLN A 40 -5.83 16.09 -4.84
N SER A 41 -6.14 15.03 -4.09
CA SER A 41 -6.56 15.07 -2.71
C SER A 41 -5.36 15.21 -1.78
N SER A 42 -5.22 16.38 -1.17
CA SER A 42 -4.16 16.66 -0.18
C SER A 42 -4.15 15.68 0.99
N LYS A 43 -5.32 15.13 1.36
CA LYS A 43 -5.43 14.11 2.41
C LYS A 43 -4.85 12.75 1.95
N ALA A 44 -5.17 12.32 0.74
CA ALA A 44 -4.66 11.05 0.21
C ALA A 44 -3.13 11.09 0.07
N ILE A 45 -2.62 12.22 -0.44
CA ILE A 45 -1.18 12.49 -0.52
C ILE A 45 -0.54 12.45 0.89
N ALA A 46 -1.10 13.15 1.88
CA ALA A 46 -0.54 13.15 3.22
C ALA A 46 -0.49 11.74 3.84
N HIS A 47 -1.56 10.96 3.71
CA HIS A 47 -1.60 9.59 4.23
C HIS A 47 -0.62 8.67 3.50
N ALA A 48 -0.54 8.73 2.17
CA ALA A 48 0.42 7.94 1.41
C ALA A 48 1.86 8.31 1.79
N TRP A 49 2.13 9.59 2.07
CA TRP A 49 3.47 10.04 2.46
C TRP A 49 3.87 9.51 3.83
N GLU A 50 2.97 9.53 4.81
CA GLU A 50 3.23 8.96 6.14
C GLU A 50 3.51 7.45 6.09
N VAL A 51 2.81 6.71 5.23
CA VAL A 51 3.06 5.28 5.02
C VAL A 51 4.43 5.08 4.37
N LEU A 52 4.76 5.84 3.33
CA LEU A 52 6.08 5.78 2.68
C LEU A 52 7.20 6.13 3.66
N ARG A 53 7.05 7.18 4.46
CA ARG A 53 8.05 7.59 5.45
C ARG A 53 8.29 6.50 6.50
N THR A 54 7.27 5.71 6.81
CA THR A 54 7.34 4.62 7.79
C THR A 54 7.99 3.37 7.23
N LEU A 55 7.66 3.00 5.99
CA LEU A 55 8.08 1.72 5.38
C LEU A 55 9.33 1.84 4.50
N ALA A 56 9.52 2.98 3.84
CA ALA A 56 10.56 3.22 2.84
C ALA A 56 10.97 4.71 2.83
N PRO A 57 11.67 5.19 3.88
CA PRO A 57 11.98 6.61 4.05
C PRO A 57 12.75 7.21 2.88
N GLU A 58 13.63 6.45 2.24
CA GLU A 58 14.39 6.89 1.06
C GLU A 58 13.47 7.14 -0.15
N VAL A 59 12.38 6.37 -0.26
CA VAL A 59 11.36 6.59 -1.30
C VAL A 59 10.52 7.81 -0.96
N ALA A 60 10.21 8.04 0.32
CA ALA A 60 9.49 9.23 0.76
C ALA A 60 10.28 10.52 0.45
N GLU A 61 11.60 10.51 0.66
CA GLU A 61 12.49 11.62 0.28
C GLU A 61 12.54 11.83 -1.23
N LEU A 62 12.61 10.75 -2.00
CA LEU A 62 12.59 10.82 -3.46
C LEU A 62 11.27 11.39 -3.96
N VAL A 63 10.14 10.95 -3.43
CA VAL A 63 8.82 11.49 -3.79
C VAL A 63 8.71 12.96 -3.40
N ALA A 64 9.19 13.36 -2.22
CA ALA A 64 9.12 14.76 -1.77
C ALA A 64 9.94 15.71 -2.65
N SER A 65 11.02 15.21 -3.25
CA SER A 65 11.91 16.00 -4.13
C SER A 65 11.51 15.94 -5.61
N ASP A 66 11.20 14.76 -6.13
CA ASP A 66 10.76 14.53 -7.51
C ASP A 66 9.77 13.35 -7.58
N PRO A 67 8.44 13.62 -7.45
CA PRO A 67 7.40 12.61 -7.58
C PRO A 67 7.43 11.86 -8.92
N SER A 68 7.88 12.51 -10.01
CA SER A 68 7.95 11.90 -11.34
C SER A 68 9.11 10.92 -11.48
N ALA A 69 10.27 11.23 -10.90
CA ALA A 69 11.39 10.29 -10.82
C ALA A 69 11.05 9.08 -9.94
N ALA A 70 10.38 9.31 -8.81
CA ALA A 70 9.86 8.22 -7.98
C ALA A 70 8.92 7.33 -8.79
N TYR A 71 7.95 7.92 -9.51
CA TYR A 71 7.01 7.17 -10.32
C TYR A 71 7.71 6.31 -11.39
N ARG A 72 8.62 6.90 -12.19
CA ARG A 72 9.38 6.17 -13.22
C ARG A 72 10.21 5.03 -12.66
N ARG A 73 10.75 5.17 -11.45
CA ARG A 73 11.54 4.11 -10.79
C ARG A 73 10.70 2.88 -10.48
N PHE A 74 9.45 3.08 -10.07
CA PHE A 74 8.54 1.99 -9.71
C PHE A 74 7.65 1.52 -10.88
N HIS A 75 7.59 2.29 -11.97
CA HIS A 75 6.81 1.99 -13.18
C HIS A 75 7.65 2.17 -14.46
N PRO A 76 8.70 1.36 -14.69
CA PRO A 76 9.65 1.56 -15.79
C PRO A 76 9.08 1.32 -17.19
N THR A 77 7.88 0.73 -17.30
CA THR A 77 7.20 0.40 -18.57
C THR A 77 6.02 1.32 -18.92
N SER A 78 5.81 2.41 -18.18
CA SER A 78 4.72 3.39 -18.40
C SER A 78 5.17 4.69 -19.04
#